data_AF-A0A7Y2AMA0-F1
#
_entry.id   AF-A0A7Y2AMA0-F1
#
_cell.length_a   1.000
_cell.length_b   1.000
_cell.length_c   1.000
_cell.angle_alpha   90.00
_cell.angle_beta   90.00
_cell.angle_gamma   90.00
#
_symmetry.space_group_name_H-M   'P 1'
#
loop_
_entity.id
_entity.type
_entity.pdbx_description
1 polymer ?
#
loop_
_entity_poly.entity_id
_entity_poly.type
_entity_poly.pdbx_seq_one_letter_code
_entity_poly.pdbx_strand_id
1 'polypeptide(L)'
;MSGPTEELNSGVPTAQHRSAAPGETASEPIANGIRIRDHVASGTAFHATVGWCVFWAIVVLVFLFTMAITNGVAIILWLASPILIVLARRRSRAIIRGNSIQVGVDQFPEVHQSVCRLAEQLQLPTPPDVFIVKGGTESSTAIKHGSRSSIVLTDEMLYGSTSTGDPQVLDFVIGHELAHYAFGHKRLFRRMMASTYRAVSRLDDFSCDAVAHSLIDNRQSAAGAIVLMTIGPHLLPQVNLKAFVTQAEQVVADGRSRRAELGLYHPLLLRRFARVIGMKVT
;
A
#
# COMPACT_ATOMS: atom_id res chain seq x y z
N MET A 1 -27.53 12.00 18.61
CA MET A 1 -26.89 12.00 17.27
C MET A 1 -25.68 12.92 17.38
N SER A 2 -24.55 12.36 17.78
CA SER A 2 -23.29 13.10 17.97
C SER A 2 -22.39 12.77 16.78
N GLY A 3 -21.93 13.80 16.07
CA GLY A 3 -21.15 13.66 14.84
C GLY A 3 -19.68 13.29 15.09
N PRO A 4 -18.95 12.83 14.05
CA PRO A 4 -17.58 12.29 14.16
C PRO A 4 -16.49 13.36 14.40
N THR A 5 -16.84 14.59 14.78
CA THR A 5 -15.92 15.73 14.86
C THR A 5 -15.28 15.96 16.23
N GLU A 6 -15.81 15.37 17.30
CA GLU A 6 -15.35 15.67 18.67
C GLU A 6 -14.08 14.91 19.12
N GLU A 7 -13.78 13.73 18.55
CA GLU A 7 -12.62 12.92 18.97
C GLU A 7 -11.27 13.39 18.41
N LEU A 8 -11.24 14.26 17.39
CA LEU A 8 -10.00 14.67 16.72
C LEU A 8 -9.34 15.93 17.33
N ASN A 9 -9.87 16.48 18.43
CA ASN A 9 -9.52 17.81 18.92
C ASN A 9 -8.64 17.85 20.19
N SER A 10 -8.12 16.71 20.68
CA SER A 10 -7.23 16.72 21.86
C SER A 10 -5.81 16.22 21.54
N GLY A 11 -4.89 17.17 21.35
CA GLY A 11 -3.47 16.97 21.69
C GLY A 11 -2.50 16.68 20.54
N VAL A 12 -1.93 17.73 19.94
CA VAL A 12 -0.58 17.67 19.39
C VAL A 12 0.34 18.34 20.43
N PRO A 13 1.26 17.63 21.09
CA PRO A 13 2.16 18.23 22.06
C PRO A 13 3.23 19.05 21.34
N THR A 14 3.40 20.29 21.80
CA THR A 14 4.53 21.15 21.48
C THR A 14 5.83 20.48 21.95
N ALA A 15 6.84 20.43 21.08
CA ALA A 15 8.14 19.85 21.40
C ALA A 15 8.80 20.59 22.58
N GLN A 16 8.81 19.95 23.76
CA GLN A 16 9.70 20.28 24.86
C GLN A 16 10.37 19.01 25.37
N HIS A 17 11.70 19.06 25.40
CA HIS A 17 12.61 18.02 25.81
C HIS A 17 12.33 17.61 27.27
N ARG A 18 11.72 16.45 27.50
CA ARG A 18 11.69 15.78 28.81
C ARG A 18 12.20 14.35 28.64
N SER A 19 13.27 14.06 29.38
CA SER A 19 13.75 12.70 29.65
C SER A 19 12.63 11.94 30.37
N ALA A 20 12.23 10.78 29.84
CA ALA A 20 11.24 9.89 30.45
C ALA A 20 11.88 8.52 30.75
N ALA A 21 11.65 8.05 31.97
CA ALA A 21 12.06 6.75 32.49
C ALA A 21 11.25 5.60 31.87
N PRO A 22 11.75 4.34 31.91
CA PRO A 22 11.14 3.23 31.19
C PRO A 22 9.96 2.64 31.97
N GLY A 23 8.76 2.75 31.41
CA GLY A 23 7.57 2.12 31.97
C GLY A 23 6.32 2.39 31.13
N GLU A 24 5.84 1.33 30.48
CA GLU A 24 4.41 1.01 30.34
C GLU A 24 3.57 1.75 29.27
N THR A 25 3.58 1.20 28.05
CA THR A 25 2.37 0.99 27.21
C THR A 25 2.62 -0.18 26.24
N ALA A 26 2.68 -1.39 26.77
CA ALA A 26 2.57 -2.58 25.92
C ALA A 26 1.09 -2.73 25.53
N SER A 27 0.77 -2.45 24.27
CA SER A 27 -0.53 -2.80 23.68
C SER A 27 -0.74 -4.31 23.83
N GLU A 28 -1.90 -4.70 24.38
CA GLU A 28 -2.25 -6.12 24.55
C GLU A 28 -2.13 -6.87 23.21
N PRO A 29 -1.59 -8.09 23.20
CA PRO A 29 -1.50 -8.88 21.98
C PRO A 29 -2.91 -9.26 21.53
N ILE A 30 -3.27 -8.89 20.29
CA ILE A 30 -4.52 -9.30 19.63
C ILE A 30 -4.58 -10.83 19.67
N ALA A 31 -5.39 -11.39 20.57
CA ALA A 31 -5.42 -12.82 20.90
C ALA A 31 -5.88 -13.75 19.76
N ASN A 32 -6.28 -13.18 18.62
CA ASN A 32 -6.57 -13.88 17.37
C ASN A 32 -6.02 -13.05 16.22
N GLY A 33 -4.98 -13.52 15.52
CA GLY A 33 -4.41 -12.78 14.39
C GLY A 33 -5.45 -12.40 13.32
N ILE A 34 -5.16 -11.33 12.59
CA ILE A 34 -6.10 -10.65 11.70
C ILE A 34 -6.35 -11.48 10.45
N ARG A 35 -7.62 -11.81 10.21
CA ARG A 35 -8.05 -12.44 8.97
C ARG A 35 -8.16 -11.40 7.86
N ILE A 36 -7.19 -11.39 6.96
CA ILE A 36 -7.16 -10.46 5.82
C ILE A 36 -8.40 -10.55 4.91
N ARG A 37 -9.05 -11.73 4.84
CA ARG A 37 -10.22 -11.95 3.99
C ARG A 37 -11.45 -11.14 4.40
N ASP A 38 -11.54 -10.79 5.69
CA ASP A 38 -12.66 -10.03 6.24
C ASP A 38 -12.57 -8.54 5.88
N HIS A 39 -11.40 -8.11 5.39
CA HIS A 39 -11.08 -6.72 5.06
C HIS A 39 -11.08 -6.45 3.55
N VAL A 40 -11.48 -7.44 2.74
CA VAL A 40 -11.55 -7.28 1.28
C VAL A 40 -12.63 -6.26 0.91
N ALA A 41 -12.27 -5.26 0.12
CA ALA A 41 -13.20 -4.23 -0.32
C ALA A 41 -14.39 -4.85 -1.08
N SER A 42 -15.59 -4.29 -0.85
CA SER A 42 -16.80 -4.70 -1.55
C SER A 42 -16.64 -4.60 -3.08
N GLY A 43 -17.19 -5.57 -3.80
CA GLY A 43 -17.08 -5.65 -5.26
C GLY A 43 -15.77 -6.25 -5.78
N THR A 44 -14.77 -6.53 -4.92
CA THR A 44 -13.49 -7.12 -5.35
C THR A 44 -13.68 -8.44 -6.09
N ALA A 45 -14.56 -9.33 -5.63
CA ALA A 45 -14.83 -10.60 -6.30
C ALA A 45 -15.38 -10.40 -7.72
N PHE A 46 -16.38 -9.52 -7.88
CA PHE A 46 -16.96 -9.20 -9.18
C PHE A 46 -15.92 -8.60 -10.13
N HIS A 47 -15.20 -7.58 -9.69
CA HIS A 47 -14.17 -6.92 -10.50
C HIS A 47 -12.98 -7.83 -10.79
N ALA A 48 -12.62 -8.75 -9.89
CA ALA A 48 -11.59 -9.74 -10.14
C ALA A 48 -12.02 -10.71 -11.25
N THR A 49 -13.27 -11.18 -11.23
CA THR A 49 -13.81 -12.04 -12.31
C THR A 49 -13.80 -11.31 -13.65
N VAL A 50 -14.30 -10.07 -13.70
CA VAL A 50 -14.24 -9.24 -14.91
C VAL A 50 -12.79 -9.03 -15.36
N GLY A 51 -11.89 -8.73 -14.44
CA GLY A 51 -10.46 -8.52 -14.70
C GLY A 51 -9.81 -9.75 -15.33
N TRP A 52 -10.13 -10.95 -14.85
CA TRP A 52 -9.64 -12.20 -15.45
C TRP A 52 -10.18 -12.42 -16.85
N CYS A 53 -11.47 -12.19 -17.08
CA CYS A 53 -12.07 -12.31 -18.41
C CYS A 53 -11.39 -11.35 -19.40
N VAL A 54 -11.24 -10.08 -19.03
CA VAL A 54 -10.58 -9.06 -19.87
C VAL A 54 -9.11 -9.42 -20.10
N PHE A 55 -8.39 -9.84 -19.06
CA PHE A 55 -6.98 -10.26 -19.17
C PHE A 55 -6.81 -11.38 -20.19
N TRP A 56 -7.57 -12.48 -20.06
CA TRP A 56 -7.46 -13.60 -20.98
C TRP A 56 -7.93 -13.27 -22.39
N ALA A 57 -8.98 -12.46 -22.54
CA ALA A 57 -9.42 -11.97 -23.85
C ALA A 57 -8.29 -11.20 -24.55
N ILE A 58 -7.61 -10.29 -23.86
CA ILE A 58 -6.47 -9.53 -24.41
C ILE A 58 -5.30 -10.47 -24.74
N VAL A 59 -4.97 -11.41 -23.85
CA VAL A 59 -3.89 -12.39 -24.10
C VAL A 59 -4.16 -13.18 -25.38
N VAL A 60 -5.38 -13.69 -25.56
CA VAL A 60 -5.78 -14.42 -26.78
C VAL A 60 -5.74 -13.52 -28.01
N LEU A 61 -6.27 -12.31 -27.94
CA LEU A 61 -6.26 -11.37 -29.07
C LEU A 61 -4.82 -11.02 -29.48
N VAL A 62 -3.93 -10.72 -28.53
CA VAL A 62 -2.51 -10.43 -28.80
C VAL A 62 -1.80 -11.66 -29.36
N PHE A 63 -2.09 -12.85 -28.84
CA PHE A 63 -1.56 -14.10 -29.37
C PHE A 63 -1.95 -14.28 -30.85
N LEU A 64 -3.25 -14.22 -31.17
CA LEU A 64 -3.74 -14.40 -32.53
C LEU A 64 -3.21 -13.32 -33.49
N PHE A 65 -3.20 -12.06 -33.05
CA PHE A 65 -2.66 -10.94 -33.82
C PHE A 65 -1.18 -11.11 -34.15
N THR A 66 -0.36 -11.47 -33.16
CA THR A 66 1.08 -11.69 -33.38
C THR A 66 1.36 -12.91 -34.25
N MET A 67 0.56 -13.98 -34.13
CA MET A 67 0.65 -15.15 -35.01
C MET A 67 0.33 -14.79 -36.47
N ALA A 68 -0.73 -14.02 -36.70
CA ALA A 68 -1.13 -13.61 -38.04
C ALA A 68 -0.08 -12.73 -38.72
N ILE A 69 0.44 -11.70 -38.04
CA ILE A 69 1.41 -10.76 -38.61
C ILE A 69 2.77 -11.42 -38.90
N THR A 70 3.18 -12.36 -38.05
CA THR A 70 4.50 -13.00 -38.17
C THR A 70 4.47 -14.32 -38.93
N ASN A 71 3.31 -14.70 -39.52
CA ASN A 71 3.09 -16.00 -40.14
C ASN A 71 3.54 -17.17 -39.22
N GLY A 72 3.23 -17.07 -37.93
CA GLY A 72 3.53 -18.09 -36.91
C GLY A 72 4.90 -18.00 -36.24
N VAL A 73 5.84 -17.16 -36.71
CA VAL A 73 7.18 -17.03 -36.11
C VAL A 73 7.12 -16.55 -34.64
N ALA A 74 6.10 -15.77 -34.27
CA ALA A 74 5.88 -15.31 -32.89
C ALA A 74 5.80 -16.44 -31.85
N ILE A 75 5.51 -17.69 -32.27
CA ILE A 75 5.43 -18.83 -31.33
C ILE A 75 6.72 -19.03 -30.55
N ILE A 76 7.87 -18.72 -31.15
CA ILE A 76 9.18 -18.79 -30.51
C ILE A 76 9.23 -17.85 -29.30
N LEU A 77 8.73 -16.61 -29.44
CA LEU A 77 8.70 -15.64 -28.34
C LEU A 77 7.73 -16.05 -27.24
N TRP A 78 6.57 -16.60 -27.58
CA TRP A 78 5.61 -17.11 -26.60
C TRP A 78 6.18 -18.28 -25.80
N LEU A 79 6.87 -19.21 -26.46
CA LEU A 79 7.57 -20.33 -25.80
C LEU A 79 8.77 -19.85 -24.96
N ALA A 80 9.48 -18.80 -25.38
CA ALA A 80 10.57 -18.20 -24.62
C ALA A 80 10.10 -17.33 -23.44
N SER A 81 8.83 -16.92 -23.40
CA SER A 81 8.29 -15.99 -22.40
C SER A 81 8.53 -16.39 -20.93
N PRO A 82 8.46 -17.67 -20.51
CA PRO A 82 8.73 -18.04 -19.12
C PRO A 82 10.18 -17.77 -18.72
N ILE A 83 11.13 -18.01 -19.64
CA ILE A 83 12.56 -17.75 -19.43
C ILE A 83 12.78 -16.25 -19.29
N LEU A 84 12.20 -15.44 -20.20
CA LEU A 84 12.29 -13.98 -20.15
C LEU A 84 11.72 -13.41 -18.84
N ILE A 85 10.59 -13.95 -18.37
CA ILE A 85 9.98 -13.58 -17.09
C ILE A 85 10.93 -13.89 -15.91
N VAL A 86 11.57 -15.06 -15.89
CA VAL A 86 12.52 -15.42 -14.84
C VAL A 86 13.74 -14.49 -14.85
N LEU A 87 14.29 -14.20 -16.02
CA LEU A 87 15.40 -13.26 -16.18
C LEU A 87 15.03 -11.85 -15.71
N ALA A 88 13.86 -11.34 -16.12
CA ALA A 88 13.34 -10.06 -15.68
C ALA A 88 13.20 -9.99 -14.15
N ARG A 89 12.72 -11.07 -13.51
CA ARG A 89 12.64 -11.17 -12.04
C ARG A 89 13.99 -11.22 -11.35
N ARG A 90 14.98 -11.91 -11.92
CA ARG A 90 16.36 -11.94 -11.39
C ARG A 90 16.97 -10.55 -11.47
N ARG A 91 16.86 -9.89 -12.62
CA ARG A 91 17.30 -8.51 -12.83
C ARG A 91 16.64 -7.54 -11.85
N SER A 92 15.31 -7.61 -11.70
CA SER A 92 14.58 -6.74 -10.77
C SER A 92 15.06 -6.93 -9.32
N ARG A 93 15.25 -8.17 -8.85
CA ARG A 93 15.80 -8.44 -7.52
C ARG A 93 17.22 -7.90 -7.32
N ALA A 94 18.07 -8.04 -8.34
CA ALA A 94 19.41 -7.48 -8.30
C ALA A 94 19.40 -5.94 -8.23
N ILE A 95 18.53 -5.28 -9.01
CA ILE A 95 18.37 -3.83 -8.99
C ILE A 95 17.90 -3.35 -7.62
N ILE A 96 16.91 -4.01 -7.02
CA ILE A 96 16.41 -3.68 -5.68
C ILE A 96 17.57 -3.77 -4.69
N ARG A 97 18.23 -4.93 -4.58
CA ARG A 97 19.32 -5.13 -3.61
C ARG A 97 20.52 -4.21 -3.83
N GLY A 98 20.83 -3.86 -5.09
CA GLY A 98 21.96 -3.00 -5.41
C GLY A 98 21.70 -1.50 -5.19
N ASN A 99 20.44 -1.07 -5.08
CA ASN A 99 20.06 0.34 -4.96
C ASN A 99 19.20 0.63 -3.73
N SER A 100 19.23 -0.24 -2.72
CA SER A 100 18.42 -0.10 -1.51
C SER A 100 19.18 -0.55 -0.26
N ILE A 101 18.67 -0.15 0.89
CA ILE A 101 19.17 -0.54 2.19
C ILE A 101 18.22 -1.59 2.78
N GLN A 102 18.71 -2.79 3.08
CA GLN A 102 17.88 -3.86 3.65
C GLN A 102 17.62 -3.62 5.14
N VAL A 103 16.35 -3.63 5.54
CA VAL A 103 15.99 -3.55 6.97
C VAL A 103 16.36 -4.87 7.65
N GLY A 104 16.96 -4.79 8.83
CA GLY A 104 17.40 -5.91 9.63
C GLY A 104 17.63 -5.51 11.09
N VAL A 105 17.99 -6.47 11.93
CA VAL A 105 18.26 -6.25 13.36
C VAL A 105 19.39 -5.22 13.56
N ASP A 106 20.42 -5.26 12.71
CA ASP A 106 21.55 -4.33 12.78
C ASP A 106 21.33 -3.03 11.97
N GLN A 107 20.23 -2.94 11.21
CA GLN A 107 19.97 -1.85 10.26
C GLN A 107 18.48 -1.49 10.23
N PHE A 108 18.12 -0.40 10.91
CA PHE A 108 16.74 -0.02 11.24
C PHE A 108 16.02 -1.05 12.16
N PRO A 109 16.56 -1.32 13.36
CA PRO A 109 16.00 -2.30 14.30
C PRO A 109 14.52 -2.06 14.65
N GLU A 110 14.13 -0.79 14.82
CA GLU A 110 12.74 -0.42 15.15
C GLU A 110 11.78 -0.78 14.01
N VAL A 111 12.16 -0.50 12.77
CA VAL A 111 11.39 -0.88 11.57
C VAL A 111 11.30 -2.39 11.46
N HIS A 112 12.42 -3.10 11.68
CA HIS A 112 12.46 -4.56 11.67
C HIS A 112 11.50 -5.15 12.73
N GLN A 113 11.49 -4.60 13.94
CA GLN A 113 10.59 -5.02 15.02
C GLN A 113 9.12 -4.80 14.65
N SER A 114 8.76 -3.64 14.09
CA SER A 114 7.40 -3.38 13.59
C SER A 114 7.02 -4.36 12.48
N VAL A 115 7.89 -4.62 11.51
CA VAL A 115 7.62 -5.61 10.45
C VAL A 115 7.36 -6.99 11.04
N CYS A 116 8.19 -7.48 11.96
CA CYS A 116 8.01 -8.78 12.58
C CYS A 116 6.69 -8.87 13.35
N ARG A 117 6.39 -7.89 14.19
CA ARG A 117 5.15 -7.84 14.98
C ARG A 117 3.91 -7.81 14.09
N LEU A 118 3.88 -6.95 13.07
CA LEU A 118 2.74 -6.85 12.16
C LEU A 118 2.59 -8.10 11.28
N ALA A 119 3.70 -8.69 10.83
CA ALA A 119 3.68 -9.95 10.08
C ALA A 119 3.12 -11.11 10.92
N GLU A 120 3.45 -11.16 12.21
CA GLU A 120 2.91 -12.12 13.16
C GLU A 120 1.40 -11.91 13.37
N GLN A 121 0.96 -10.67 13.56
CA GLN A 121 -0.47 -10.35 13.65
C GLN A 121 -1.24 -10.73 12.38
N LEU A 122 -0.63 -10.63 11.20
CA LEU A 122 -1.18 -11.10 9.92
C LEU A 122 -1.04 -12.61 9.69
N GLN A 123 -0.46 -13.35 10.62
CA GLN A 123 -0.22 -14.80 10.54
C GLN A 123 0.59 -15.18 9.28
N LEU A 124 1.54 -14.33 8.89
CA LEU A 124 2.45 -14.66 7.79
C LEU A 124 3.41 -15.77 8.24
N PRO A 125 3.69 -16.77 7.37
CA PRO A 125 4.59 -17.87 7.74
C PRO A 125 6.02 -17.38 8.01
N THR A 126 6.44 -16.34 7.30
CA THR A 126 7.72 -15.66 7.47
C THR A 126 7.55 -14.18 7.11
N PRO A 127 8.12 -13.24 7.90
CA PRO A 127 8.17 -11.85 7.51
C PRO A 127 8.89 -11.69 6.16
N PRO A 128 8.36 -10.89 5.22
CA PRO A 128 9.05 -10.60 3.97
C PRO A 128 10.28 -9.71 4.21
N ASP A 129 11.29 -9.82 3.34
CA ASP A 129 12.40 -8.86 3.33
C ASP A 129 11.84 -7.43 3.15
N VAL A 130 12.45 -6.44 3.80
CA VAL A 130 12.09 -5.02 3.63
C VAL A 130 13.30 -4.23 3.18
N PHE A 131 13.10 -3.34 2.22
CA PHE A 131 14.14 -2.50 1.66
C PHE A 131 13.72 -1.03 1.70
N ILE A 132 14.66 -0.15 2.02
CA ILE A 132 14.48 1.30 1.99
C ILE A 132 15.17 1.85 0.74
N VAL A 133 14.44 2.65 -0.04
CA VAL A 133 14.95 3.33 -1.23
C VAL A 133 14.77 4.83 -1.12
N LYS A 134 15.63 5.58 -1.81
CA LYS A 134 15.48 7.03 -1.97
C LYS A 134 14.19 7.35 -2.74
N GLY A 135 13.31 8.17 -2.16
CA GLY A 135 12.07 8.67 -2.74
C GLY A 135 12.27 9.68 -3.86
N GLY A 136 11.17 10.09 -4.50
CA GLY A 136 11.16 11.14 -5.52
C GLY A 136 11.89 10.85 -6.83
N THR A 137 12.47 9.66 -7.00
CA THR A 137 13.20 9.29 -8.24
C THR A 137 12.40 8.30 -9.09
N GLU A 138 12.55 8.37 -10.42
CA GLU A 138 11.96 7.39 -11.35
C GLU A 138 12.40 5.95 -11.00
N SER A 139 13.65 5.80 -10.55
CA SER A 139 14.21 4.54 -10.08
C SER A 139 13.42 3.95 -8.89
N SER A 140 13.04 4.78 -7.92
CA SER A 140 12.28 4.35 -6.74
C SER A 140 10.91 3.78 -7.10
N THR A 141 10.23 4.40 -8.08
CA THR A 141 8.96 3.93 -8.60
C THR A 141 9.14 2.57 -9.28
N ALA A 142 10.15 2.42 -10.15
CA ALA A 142 10.42 1.15 -10.82
C ALA A 142 10.77 0.01 -9.83
N ILE A 143 11.58 0.33 -8.80
CA ILE A 143 11.97 -0.60 -7.74
C ILE A 143 10.75 -1.06 -6.92
N LYS A 144 9.90 -0.12 -6.48
CA LYS A 144 8.67 -0.43 -5.72
C LYS A 144 7.77 -1.42 -6.46
N HIS A 145 7.58 -1.23 -7.77
CA HIS A 145 6.74 -2.11 -8.59
C HIS A 145 7.38 -3.47 -8.91
N GLY A 146 8.69 -3.60 -8.77
CA GLY A 146 9.45 -4.80 -9.11
C GLY A 146 9.39 -5.91 -8.05
N SER A 147 9.24 -5.57 -6.78
CA SER A 147 9.36 -6.55 -5.71
C SER A 147 8.12 -7.44 -5.57
N ARG A 148 8.30 -8.74 -5.80
CA ARG A 148 7.27 -9.75 -5.53
C ARG A 148 7.36 -10.31 -4.10
N SER A 149 8.58 -10.43 -3.58
CA SER A 149 8.88 -11.16 -2.32
C SER A 149 9.32 -10.24 -1.19
N SER A 150 9.41 -8.94 -1.44
CA SER A 150 9.87 -7.97 -0.45
C SER A 150 8.97 -6.73 -0.45
N ILE A 151 9.04 -6.00 0.64
CA ILE A 151 8.44 -4.69 0.82
C ILE A 151 9.49 -3.63 0.48
N VAL A 152 9.05 -2.54 -0.12
CA VAL A 152 9.91 -1.42 -0.48
C VAL A 152 9.31 -0.14 0.11
N LEU A 153 10.00 0.44 1.08
CA LEU A 153 9.66 1.71 1.69
C LEU A 153 10.53 2.82 1.09
N THR A 154 10.00 4.04 1.00
CA THR A 154 10.82 5.21 0.68
C THR A 154 11.35 5.86 1.94
N ASP A 155 12.55 6.43 1.84
CA ASP A 155 13.14 7.28 2.88
C ASP A 155 12.18 8.39 3.36
N GLU A 156 11.47 9.07 2.46
CA GLU A 156 10.48 10.10 2.81
C GLU A 156 9.32 9.55 3.64
N MET A 157 8.89 8.31 3.38
CA MET A 157 7.79 7.67 4.14
C MET A 157 8.28 7.22 5.51
N LEU A 158 9.49 6.67 5.57
CA LEU A 158 10.11 6.28 6.84
C LEU A 158 10.41 7.49 7.71
N TYR A 159 11.07 8.50 7.16
CA TYR A 159 11.35 9.76 7.85
C TYR A 159 10.05 10.45 8.26
N GLY A 160 9.07 10.54 7.36
CA GLY A 160 7.80 11.19 7.66
C GLY A 160 7.03 10.53 8.78
N SER A 161 6.93 9.20 8.74
CA SER A 161 6.20 8.46 9.76
C SER A 161 6.88 8.46 11.12
N THR A 162 8.21 8.41 11.17
CA THR A 162 8.96 8.57 12.44
C THR A 162 8.91 9.99 12.97
N SER A 163 8.94 11.00 12.09
CA SER A 163 8.92 12.42 12.48
C SER A 163 7.59 12.89 13.11
N THR A 164 6.50 12.12 12.97
CA THR A 164 5.23 12.43 13.64
C THR A 164 5.32 12.25 15.16
N GLY A 165 6.30 11.46 15.64
CA GLY A 165 6.37 11.01 17.03
C GLY A 165 5.32 9.96 17.40
N ASP A 166 4.53 9.50 16.43
CA ASP A 166 3.51 8.46 16.61
C ASP A 166 3.92 7.18 15.86
N PRO A 167 4.41 6.14 16.58
CA PRO A 167 4.81 4.87 16.00
C PRO A 167 3.73 4.18 15.16
N GLN A 168 2.45 4.44 15.45
CA GLN A 168 1.34 3.81 14.73
C GLN A 168 1.18 4.33 13.30
N VAL A 169 1.70 5.54 13.01
CA VAL A 169 1.76 6.06 11.63
C VAL A 169 2.71 5.22 10.78
N LEU A 170 3.88 4.85 11.33
CA LEU A 170 4.83 3.95 10.67
C LEU A 170 4.22 2.56 10.51
N ASP A 171 3.59 2.04 11.57
CA ASP A 171 2.93 0.73 11.52
C ASP A 171 1.82 0.67 10.47
N PHE A 172 1.05 1.75 10.27
CA PHE A 172 0.05 1.80 9.21
C PHE A 172 0.70 1.68 7.82
N VAL A 173 1.78 2.43 7.56
CA VAL A 173 2.50 2.38 6.28
C VAL A 173 3.08 0.98 6.02
N ILE A 174 3.71 0.37 7.04
CA ILE A 174 4.24 -0.99 6.95
C ILE A 174 3.11 -2.00 6.78
N GLY A 175 2.04 -1.88 7.57
CA GLY A 175 0.87 -2.74 7.55
C GLY A 175 0.17 -2.73 6.19
N HIS A 176 0.08 -1.58 5.52
CA HIS A 176 -0.45 -1.45 4.18
C HIS A 176 0.39 -2.26 3.17
N GLU A 177 1.71 -2.15 3.21
CA GLU A 177 2.60 -2.91 2.32
C GLU A 177 2.60 -4.42 2.63
N LEU A 178 2.53 -4.79 3.92
CA LEU A 178 2.36 -6.17 4.36
C LEU A 178 1.03 -6.74 3.89
N ALA A 179 -0.05 -5.96 3.88
CA ALA A 179 -1.34 -6.39 3.35
C ALA A 179 -1.24 -6.71 1.85
N HIS A 180 -0.57 -5.87 1.04
CA HIS A 180 -0.30 -6.19 -0.37
C HIS A 180 0.47 -7.49 -0.54
N TYR A 181 1.42 -7.76 0.36
CA TYR A 181 2.17 -9.01 0.39
C TYR A 181 1.27 -10.20 0.75
N ALA A 182 0.50 -10.08 1.83
CA ALA A 182 -0.39 -11.11 2.37
C ALA A 182 -1.48 -11.53 1.37
N PHE A 183 -2.12 -10.57 0.68
CA PHE A 183 -3.07 -10.86 -0.39
C PHE A 183 -2.40 -11.41 -1.66
N GLY A 184 -1.08 -11.31 -1.79
CA GLY A 184 -0.35 -11.71 -2.99
C GLY A 184 -0.62 -10.81 -4.19
N HIS A 185 -0.95 -9.54 -3.97
CA HIS A 185 -1.19 -8.54 -5.03
C HIS A 185 0.03 -8.40 -5.97
N LYS A 186 1.24 -8.61 -5.45
CA LYS A 186 2.50 -8.55 -6.21
C LYS A 186 2.84 -9.84 -6.97
N ARG A 187 2.02 -10.92 -6.87
CA ARG A 187 2.19 -12.15 -7.68
C ARG A 187 2.01 -11.83 -9.16
N LEU A 188 2.76 -12.50 -10.04
CA LEU A 188 2.85 -12.12 -11.46
C LEU A 188 1.48 -12.00 -12.13
N PHE A 189 0.70 -13.09 -12.16
CA PHE A 189 -0.60 -13.07 -12.84
C PHE A 189 -1.60 -12.12 -12.18
N ARG A 190 -1.56 -12.01 -10.84
CA ARG A 190 -2.41 -11.06 -10.09
C ARG A 190 -2.11 -9.61 -10.47
N ARG A 191 -0.83 -9.24 -10.51
CA ARG A 191 -0.35 -7.93 -10.94
C ARG A 191 -0.64 -7.65 -12.41
N MET A 192 -0.45 -8.63 -13.29
CA MET A 192 -0.78 -8.49 -14.72
C MET A 192 -2.29 -8.22 -14.87
N MET A 193 -3.14 -9.00 -14.19
CA MET A 193 -4.58 -8.77 -14.20
C MET A 193 -4.92 -7.36 -13.70
N ALA A 194 -4.27 -6.88 -12.62
CA ALA A 194 -4.56 -5.57 -12.03
C ALA A 194 -4.08 -4.42 -12.93
N SER A 195 -2.97 -4.64 -13.65
CA SER A 195 -2.47 -3.72 -14.67
C SER A 195 -3.40 -3.62 -15.88
N THR A 196 -4.08 -4.70 -16.24
CA THR A 196 -5.05 -4.73 -17.34
C THR A 196 -6.39 -4.13 -16.94
N TYR A 197 -6.83 -4.38 -15.70
CA TYR A 197 -8.13 -3.92 -15.20
C TYR A 197 -7.96 -3.12 -13.90
N ARG A 198 -7.75 -1.81 -14.08
CA ARG A 198 -7.37 -0.85 -13.02
C ARG A 198 -8.33 -0.81 -11.84
N ALA A 199 -9.61 -1.10 -12.05
CA ALA A 199 -10.61 -1.14 -10.98
C ALA A 199 -10.20 -2.07 -9.84
N VAL A 200 -9.56 -3.19 -10.17
CA VAL A 200 -9.11 -4.13 -9.14
C VAL A 200 -7.91 -3.59 -8.37
N SER A 201 -6.97 -2.92 -9.04
CA SER A 201 -5.84 -2.25 -8.37
C SER A 201 -6.32 -1.25 -7.31
N ARG A 202 -7.40 -0.51 -7.60
CA ARG A 202 -7.97 0.44 -6.63
C ARG A 202 -8.65 -0.24 -5.44
N LEU A 203 -9.34 -1.36 -5.68
CA LEU A 203 -9.96 -2.15 -4.62
C LEU A 203 -8.91 -2.86 -3.74
N ASP A 204 -7.78 -3.23 -4.33
CA ASP A 204 -6.63 -3.79 -3.62
C ASP A 204 -6.11 -2.77 -2.60
N ASP A 205 -5.94 -1.50 -2.98
CA ASP A 205 -5.50 -0.44 -2.06
C ASP A 205 -6.49 -0.22 -0.92
N PHE A 206 -7.80 -0.18 -1.20
CA PHE A 206 -8.81 -0.06 -0.14
C PHE A 206 -8.82 -1.25 0.82
N SER A 207 -8.54 -2.45 0.32
CA SER A 207 -8.43 -3.66 1.16
C SER A 207 -7.18 -3.59 2.02
N CYS A 208 -6.07 -3.08 1.47
CA CYS A 208 -4.82 -2.92 2.21
C CYS A 208 -4.93 -1.82 3.28
N ASP A 209 -5.62 -0.71 2.99
CA ASP A 209 -5.94 0.33 3.98
C ASP A 209 -6.80 -0.21 5.13
N ALA A 210 -7.79 -1.07 4.83
CA ALA A 210 -8.64 -1.68 5.84
C ALA A 210 -7.85 -2.62 6.76
N VAL A 211 -6.94 -3.44 6.20
CA VAL A 211 -6.04 -4.30 6.99
C VAL A 211 -5.05 -3.47 7.80
N ALA A 212 -4.45 -2.44 7.20
CA ALA A 212 -3.51 -1.56 7.90
C ALA A 212 -4.17 -0.85 9.08
N HIS A 213 -5.41 -0.39 8.89
CA HIS A 213 -6.19 0.23 9.95
C HIS A 213 -6.50 -0.74 11.10
N SER A 214 -6.87 -2.00 10.80
CA SER A 214 -7.14 -3.00 11.85
C SER A 214 -5.91 -3.51 12.58
N LEU A 215 -4.71 -3.40 11.97
CA LEU A 215 -3.44 -3.71 12.65
C LEU A 215 -3.08 -2.71 13.75
N ILE A 216 -3.43 -1.44 13.56
CA ILE A 216 -3.07 -0.38 14.52
C ILE A 216 -4.23 0.03 15.44
N ASP A 217 -5.47 -0.26 15.04
CA ASP A 217 -6.73 0.08 15.74
C ASP A 217 -6.85 1.56 16.18
N ASN A 218 -6.19 2.46 15.45
CA ASN A 218 -6.21 3.90 15.72
C ASN A 218 -6.52 4.67 14.44
N ARG A 219 -7.69 5.30 14.44
CA ARG A 219 -8.19 6.06 13.28
C ARG A 219 -7.39 7.33 13.05
N GLN A 220 -6.93 7.99 14.11
CA GLN A 220 -6.18 9.24 14.00
C GLN A 220 -4.80 8.99 13.38
N SER A 221 -4.09 7.93 13.81
CA SER A 221 -2.81 7.55 13.24
C SER A 221 -2.94 7.08 11.79
N ALA A 222 -3.98 6.30 11.47
CA ALA A 222 -4.29 5.90 10.10
C ALA A 222 -4.57 7.12 9.18
N ALA A 223 -5.36 8.07 9.67
CA ALA A 223 -5.63 9.33 8.97
C ALA A 223 -4.35 10.15 8.77
N GLY A 224 -3.51 10.26 9.81
CA GLY A 224 -2.21 10.92 9.76
C GLY A 224 -1.27 10.30 8.72
N ALA A 225 -1.25 8.98 8.61
CA ALA A 225 -0.47 8.28 7.59
C ALA A 225 -0.93 8.63 6.17
N ILE A 226 -2.24 8.71 5.91
CA ILE A 226 -2.72 9.10 4.57
C ILE A 226 -2.45 10.58 4.27
N VAL A 227 -2.51 11.46 5.26
CA VAL A 227 -2.11 12.88 5.08
C VAL A 227 -0.62 12.98 4.76
N LEU A 228 0.22 12.23 5.48
CA LEU A 228 1.65 12.10 5.17
C LEU A 228 1.86 11.59 3.74
N MET A 229 1.13 10.57 3.30
CA MET A 229 1.21 10.07 1.92
C MET A 229 0.77 11.10 0.87
N THR A 230 -0.07 12.06 1.26
CA THR A 230 -0.61 13.09 0.36
C THR A 230 0.36 14.23 0.11
N ILE A 231 1.06 14.69 1.15
CA ILE A 231 1.88 15.91 1.07
C ILE A 231 3.37 15.67 1.33
N GLY A 232 3.73 14.49 1.84
CA GLY A 232 5.09 14.18 2.27
C GLY A 232 5.47 14.79 3.62
N PRO A 233 6.66 14.47 4.14
CA PRO A 233 7.07 14.81 5.50
C PRO A 233 7.26 16.30 5.75
N HIS A 234 7.80 17.02 4.75
CA HIS A 234 8.28 18.40 4.95
C HIS A 234 7.16 19.42 5.19
N LEU A 235 5.98 19.17 4.63
CA LEU A 235 4.82 20.07 4.73
C LEU A 235 3.72 19.52 5.64
N LEU A 236 3.89 18.30 6.16
CA LEU A 236 2.91 17.66 7.05
C LEU A 236 2.51 18.55 8.24
N PRO A 237 3.43 19.23 8.96
CA PRO A 237 3.07 20.08 10.11
C PRO A 237 2.23 21.31 9.73
N GLN A 238 2.21 21.70 8.46
CA GLN A 238 1.47 22.88 7.98
C GLN A 238 0.03 22.53 7.57
N VAL A 239 -0.34 21.25 7.54
CA VAL A 239 -1.65 20.81 7.08
C VAL A 239 -2.72 21.12 8.14
N ASN A 240 -3.74 21.88 7.73
CA ASN A 240 -4.96 22.02 8.51
C ASN A 240 -5.87 20.81 8.30
N LEU A 241 -5.91 19.90 9.28
CA LEU A 241 -6.70 18.67 9.19
C LEU A 241 -8.21 18.92 9.02
N LYS A 242 -8.77 19.98 9.62
CA LYS A 242 -10.20 20.30 9.47
C LYS A 242 -10.53 20.66 8.02
N ALA A 243 -9.69 21.50 7.39
CA ALA A 243 -9.83 21.84 5.98
C ALA A 243 -9.63 20.61 5.08
N PHE A 244 -8.69 19.72 5.42
CA PHE A 244 -8.45 18.48 4.69
C PHE A 244 -9.65 17.53 4.73
N VAL A 245 -10.32 17.40 5.89
CA VAL A 245 -11.57 16.62 6.03
C VAL A 245 -12.67 17.20 5.16
N THR A 246 -12.89 18.52 5.21
CA THR A 246 -13.90 19.19 4.36
C THR A 246 -13.59 18.99 2.87
N GLN A 247 -12.33 19.04 2.46
CA GLN A 247 -11.93 18.74 1.09
C GLN A 247 -12.22 17.29 0.72
N ALA A 248 -11.96 16.34 1.63
CA ALA A 248 -12.26 14.92 1.41
C ALA A 248 -13.77 14.69 1.20
N GLU A 249 -14.63 15.35 1.99
CA GLU A 249 -16.09 15.29 1.81
C GLU A 249 -16.51 15.79 0.41
N GLN A 250 -15.94 16.92 -0.03
CA GLN A 250 -16.20 17.47 -1.36
C GLN A 250 -15.76 16.51 -2.48
N VAL A 251 -14.58 15.90 -2.36
CA VAL A 251 -14.06 14.92 -3.33
C VAL A 251 -14.92 13.66 -3.39
N VAL A 252 -15.44 13.20 -2.24
CA VAL A 252 -16.34 12.04 -2.18
C VAL A 252 -17.70 12.35 -2.80
N ALA A 253 -18.22 13.56 -2.60
CA ALA A 253 -19.49 14.01 -3.18
C ALA A 253 -19.39 14.34 -4.68
N ASP A 254 -18.21 14.70 -5.18
CA ASP A 254 -18.01 15.11 -6.57
C ASP A 254 -17.91 13.92 -7.54
N GLY A 255 -18.91 13.83 -8.42
CA GLY A 255 -18.94 12.82 -9.48
C GLY A 255 -17.80 12.95 -10.50
N ARG A 256 -17.20 14.14 -10.68
CA ARG A 256 -16.05 14.32 -11.58
C ARG A 256 -14.80 13.68 -11.01
N SER A 257 -14.54 13.86 -9.71
CA SER A 257 -13.48 13.18 -8.98
C SER A 257 -13.59 11.66 -9.10
N ARG A 258 -14.80 11.10 -8.97
CA ARG A 258 -15.05 9.66 -9.20
C ARG A 258 -14.73 9.21 -10.63
N ARG A 259 -15.09 10.01 -11.63
CA ARG A 259 -14.78 9.71 -13.05
C ARG A 259 -13.28 9.81 -13.34
N ALA A 260 -12.59 10.80 -12.78
CA ALA A 260 -11.16 10.98 -12.94
C ALA A 260 -10.38 9.75 -12.43
N GLU A 261 -10.84 9.16 -11.32
CA GLU A 261 -10.20 7.98 -10.74
C GLU A 261 -10.26 6.73 -11.64
N LEU A 262 -11.21 6.64 -12.59
CA LEU A 262 -11.32 5.48 -13.48
C LEU A 262 -10.04 5.21 -14.27
N GLY A 263 -9.30 6.28 -14.62
CA GLY A 263 -8.03 6.21 -15.34
C GLY A 263 -6.81 5.84 -14.48
N LEU A 264 -6.95 5.83 -13.14
CA LEU A 264 -5.83 5.66 -12.21
C LEU A 264 -5.73 4.21 -11.70
N TYR A 265 -4.49 3.77 -11.41
CA TYR A 265 -4.23 2.47 -10.77
C TYR A 265 -4.49 2.49 -9.26
N HIS A 266 -4.27 3.64 -8.63
CA HIS A 266 -4.52 3.87 -7.21
C HIS A 266 -5.74 4.78 -7.04
N PRO A 267 -6.56 4.60 -5.99
CA PRO A 267 -7.64 5.52 -5.71
C PRO A 267 -7.08 6.87 -5.26
N LEU A 268 -7.89 7.91 -5.41
CA LEU A 268 -7.51 9.25 -4.95
C LEU A 268 -7.25 9.21 -3.44
N LEU A 269 -6.15 9.84 -3.00
CA LEU A 269 -5.73 9.81 -1.60
C LEU A 269 -6.81 10.34 -0.66
N LEU A 270 -7.55 11.39 -1.05
CA LEU A 270 -8.65 11.93 -0.25
C LEU A 270 -9.84 10.95 -0.13
N ARG A 271 -10.05 10.05 -1.10
CA ARG A 271 -11.05 8.98 -0.99
C ARG A 271 -10.57 7.85 -0.09
N ARG A 272 -9.27 7.53 -0.10
CA ARG A 272 -8.65 6.61 0.88
C ARG A 272 -8.78 7.16 2.29
N PHE A 273 -8.43 8.44 2.48
CA PHE A 273 -8.57 9.16 3.74
C PHE A 273 -10.01 9.11 4.25
N ALA A 274 -10.97 9.52 3.41
CA ALA A 274 -12.39 9.50 3.74
C ALA A 274 -12.85 8.12 4.24
N ARG A 275 -12.43 7.04 3.57
CA ARG A 275 -12.77 5.67 3.95
C ARG A 275 -12.18 5.28 5.30
N VAL A 276 -10.91 5.61 5.57
CA VAL A 276 -10.24 5.33 6.84
C VAL A 276 -10.92 6.04 8.01
N ILE A 277 -11.37 7.29 7.81
CA ILE A 277 -12.10 8.02 8.85
C ILE A 277 -13.59 7.65 8.96
N GLY A 278 -14.06 6.64 8.21
CA GLY A 278 -15.40 6.08 8.33
C GLY A 278 -16.46 6.68 7.41
N MET A 279 -16.09 7.50 6.42
CA MET A 279 -17.04 8.00 5.42
C MET A 279 -17.42 6.89 4.44
N LYS A 280 -18.69 6.90 3.98
CA LYS A 280 -19.15 5.98 2.94
C LYS A 280 -18.61 6.43 1.57
N VAL A 281 -17.67 5.67 1.03
CA VAL A 281 -17.14 5.87 -0.32
C VAL A 281 -17.75 4.81 -1.25
N THR A 282 -18.46 5.24 -2.30
CA THR A 282 -19.08 4.39 -3.33
C THR A 282 -18.24 4.27 -4.59
#